data_AF-A0A8S3PMM6-F1
#
_entry.id   AF-A0A8S3PMM6-F1
#
_cell.length_a   1.000
_cell.length_b   1.000
_cell.length_c   1.000
_cell.angle_alpha   90.00
_cell.angle_beta   90.00
_cell.angle_gamma   90.00
#
_symmetry.space_group_name_H-M   'P 1'
#
loop_
_entity.id
_entity.type
_entity.pdbx_description
1 polymer ?
#
loop_
_entity_poly.entity_id
_entity_poly.type
_entity_poly.pdbx_seq_one_letter_code
_entity_poly.pdbx_strand_id
1 'polypeptide(L)'
;MMATSIPSCGICEYRQIFKLASIWCSDCDEGLCLDCKEHHGISKTTRKHGTVPISEYQTLPDYITNIENIHTELQQTINTIADTRGCCLLPDCRMVFTYPALNKVSVVNQDGSVDFSLSVTAAYGIAYNDEDNTVAISSCWNDIGNQITIIDLTKRKVKKTFTPSGQTMGIAATYRTLVYHIYNNAIRVMDLTDESARDLITENMDTEINITVSGHKLYYCSCIHHTVVCCDLNGTKQWSFKDTNLLKHPYGISIDNDGNVYVVGHGTTNVVVITHDGQKHRELLSWKDGLTLPYAINFGRATNHLLVTANNCTVYLYKVSSV
;
A
#
# COMPACT_ATOMS: atom_id res chain seq x y z
N MET A 1 -23.48 -16.68 14.17
CA MET A 1 -23.29 -15.69 15.25
C MET A 1 -22.02 -16.06 16.01
N MET A 2 -20.87 -15.49 15.63
CA MET A 2 -19.65 -15.58 16.43
C MET A 2 -19.47 -14.23 17.11
N ALA A 3 -19.33 -14.24 18.44
CA ALA A 3 -19.08 -13.05 19.22
C ALA A 3 -17.68 -12.50 18.85
N THR A 4 -17.65 -11.42 18.08
CA THR A 4 -16.42 -10.68 17.78
C THR A 4 -15.92 -10.04 19.08
N SER A 5 -14.73 -10.44 19.54
CA SER A 5 -14.08 -9.83 20.70
C SER A 5 -13.85 -8.35 20.45
N ILE A 6 -14.36 -7.51 21.34
CA ILE A 6 -14.16 -6.05 21.30
C ILE A 6 -12.66 -5.76 21.47
N PRO A 7 -12.03 -4.95 20.59
CA PRO A 7 -10.59 -4.68 20.65
C PRO A 7 -10.19 -3.92 21.93
N SER A 8 -8.95 -4.10 22.38
CA SER A 8 -8.35 -3.38 23.51
C SER A 8 -7.99 -1.94 23.13
N CYS A 9 -7.88 -1.06 24.13
CA CYS A 9 -7.38 0.29 23.95
C CYS A 9 -5.84 0.29 23.81
N GLY A 10 -5.31 0.71 22.67
CA GLY A 10 -3.87 0.68 22.36
C GLY A 10 -3.01 1.49 23.34
N ILE A 11 -3.47 2.68 23.73
CA ILE A 11 -2.76 3.53 24.71
C ILE A 11 -2.73 2.89 26.10
N CYS A 12 -3.81 2.22 26.51
CA CYS A 12 -3.88 1.54 27.81
C CYS A 12 -3.03 0.28 27.80
N GLU A 13 -3.05 -0.47 26.70
CA GLU A 13 -2.22 -1.66 26.49
C GLU A 13 -0.72 -1.32 26.53
N TYR A 14 -0.32 -0.20 25.91
CA TYR A 14 1.05 0.34 26.03
C TYR A 14 1.45 0.60 27.49
N ARG A 15 0.50 1.01 28.33
CA ARG A 15 0.71 1.23 29.77
C ARG A 15 0.54 -0.04 30.62
N GLN A 16 0.43 -1.21 29.99
CA GLN A 16 0.16 -2.50 30.64
C GLN A 16 -1.16 -2.51 31.44
N ILE A 17 -2.15 -1.75 30.99
CA ILE A 17 -3.49 -1.68 31.57
C ILE A 17 -4.49 -2.24 30.56
N PHE A 18 -5.24 -3.27 30.94
CA PHE A 18 -6.29 -3.78 30.07
C PHE A 18 -7.57 -2.94 30.19
N LYS A 19 -7.93 -2.25 29.10
CA LYS A 19 -9.23 -1.60 28.92
C LYS A 19 -9.75 -1.92 27.53
N LEU A 20 -11.06 -2.14 27.42
CA LEU A 20 -11.74 -2.27 26.14
C LEU A 20 -11.77 -0.92 25.43
N ALA A 21 -11.56 -0.94 24.12
CA ALA A 21 -11.81 0.23 23.30
C ALA A 21 -13.32 0.39 23.08
N SER A 22 -13.78 1.63 23.07
CA SER A 22 -15.15 1.99 22.72
C SER A 22 -15.20 2.92 21.50
N ILE A 23 -14.05 3.46 21.11
CA ILE A 23 -13.87 4.41 20.01
C ILE A 23 -12.71 3.91 19.15
N TRP A 24 -12.84 4.04 17.83
CA TRP A 24 -11.75 3.86 16.88
C TRP A 24 -11.29 5.23 16.38
N CYS A 25 -9.99 5.46 16.36
CA CYS A 25 -9.39 6.64 15.73
C CYS A 25 -8.90 6.27 14.33
N SER A 26 -9.42 6.91 13.28
CA SER A 26 -9.00 6.62 11.89
C SER A 26 -7.56 7.02 11.62
N ASP A 27 -7.13 8.16 12.16
CA ASP A 27 -5.82 8.74 11.85
C ASP A 27 -4.68 8.05 12.62
N CYS A 28 -4.97 7.54 13.82
CA CYS A 28 -4.02 6.78 14.62
C CYS A 28 -4.14 5.27 14.41
N ASP A 29 -5.17 4.83 13.67
CA ASP A 29 -5.49 3.42 13.44
C ASP A 29 -5.48 2.58 14.74
N GLU A 30 -6.01 3.16 15.82
CA GLU A 30 -5.97 2.55 17.15
C GLU A 30 -7.32 2.63 17.87
N GLY A 31 -7.58 1.60 18.70
CA GLY A 31 -8.70 1.58 19.63
C GLY A 31 -8.44 2.46 20.86
N LEU A 32 -9.41 3.28 21.23
CA LEU A 32 -9.38 4.16 22.39
C LEU A 32 -10.52 3.80 23.37
N CYS A 33 -10.18 3.71 24.66
CA CYS A 33 -11.18 3.78 25.72
C CYS A 33 -11.67 5.23 25.89
N LEU A 34 -12.75 5.45 26.64
CA LEU A 34 -13.33 6.78 26.84
C LEU A 34 -12.32 7.80 27.40
N ASP A 35 -11.54 7.40 28.40
CA ASP A 35 -10.53 8.29 29.03
C ASP A 35 -9.43 8.67 28.04
N CYS A 36 -8.95 7.68 27.28
CA CYS A 36 -7.93 7.90 26.25
C CYS A 36 -8.45 8.78 25.13
N LYS A 37 -9.72 8.63 24.72
CA LYS A 37 -10.36 9.49 23.72
C LYS A 37 -10.46 10.94 24.19
N GLU A 38 -10.75 11.17 25.46
CA GLU A 38 -10.79 12.53 26.01
C GLU A 38 -9.42 13.21 25.93
N HIS A 39 -8.38 12.51 26.40
CA HIS A 39 -7.00 13.00 26.28
C HIS A 39 -6.56 13.19 24.82
N HIS A 40 -7.00 12.30 23.94
CA HIS A 40 -6.77 12.37 22.50
C HIS A 40 -7.44 13.60 21.88
N GLY A 41 -8.67 13.92 22.29
CA GLY A 41 -9.43 15.07 21.79
C GLY A 41 -8.93 16.44 22.24
N ILE A 42 -8.16 16.51 23.33
CA ILE A 42 -7.61 17.78 23.85
C ILE A 42 -6.17 18.03 23.42
N SER A 43 -5.44 16.99 23.00
CA SER A 43 -4.04 17.15 22.56
C SER A 43 -3.94 17.90 21.25
N LYS A 44 -2.97 18.83 21.14
CA LYS A 44 -2.78 19.66 19.93
C LYS A 44 -2.55 18.83 18.67
N THR A 45 -1.91 17.66 18.81
CA THR A 45 -1.56 16.76 17.72
C THR A 45 -2.74 15.93 17.24
N THR A 46 -3.57 15.43 18.17
CA THR A 46 -4.60 14.43 17.86
C THR A 46 -6.04 14.96 17.93
N ARG A 47 -6.25 16.20 18.39
CA ARG A 47 -7.60 16.82 18.50
C ARG A 47 -8.36 16.97 17.19
N LYS A 48 -7.68 16.82 16.05
CA LYS A 48 -8.28 16.89 14.71
C LYS A 48 -8.57 15.51 14.11
N HIS A 49 -8.17 14.44 14.78
CA HIS A 49 -8.35 13.09 14.28
C HIS A 49 -9.82 12.69 14.26
N GLY A 50 -10.21 11.97 13.22
CA GLY A 50 -11.51 11.33 13.09
C GLY A 50 -11.65 10.21 14.11
N THR A 51 -12.71 10.27 14.89
CA THR A 51 -13.04 9.22 15.86
C THR A 51 -14.47 8.76 15.66
N VAL A 52 -14.68 7.45 15.64
CA VAL A 52 -16.01 6.83 15.52
C VAL A 52 -16.21 5.80 16.64
N PRO A 53 -17.42 5.69 17.21
CA PRO A 53 -17.72 4.61 18.15
C PRO A 53 -17.47 3.24 17.50
N ILE A 54 -16.89 2.29 18.23
CA ILE A 54 -16.65 0.93 17.71
C ILE A 54 -17.96 0.21 17.39
N SER A 55 -19.05 0.55 18.09
CA SER A 55 -20.39 0.09 17.76
C SER A 55 -20.87 0.55 16.38
N GLU A 56 -20.35 1.66 15.88
CA GLU A 56 -20.67 2.24 14.56
C GLU A 56 -19.65 1.82 13.49
N TYR A 57 -18.41 1.47 13.89
CA TYR A 57 -17.38 0.93 13.01
C TYR A 57 -17.79 -0.40 12.35
N GLN A 58 -18.67 -1.19 12.98
CA GLN A 58 -19.21 -2.43 12.40
C GLN A 58 -20.40 -2.23 11.45
N THR A 59 -20.92 -1.01 11.33
CA THR A 59 -21.98 -0.64 10.37
C THR A 59 -21.60 0.70 9.74
N LEU A 60 -20.60 0.68 8.87
CA LEU A 60 -20.19 1.88 8.14
C LEU A 60 -21.37 2.39 7.30
N PRO A 61 -21.70 3.70 7.38
CA PRO A 61 -22.74 4.30 6.55
C PRO A 61 -22.49 4.04 5.05
N ASP A 62 -23.55 3.87 4.26
CA ASP A 62 -23.47 3.58 2.81
C ASP A 62 -22.56 4.57 2.05
N TYR A 63 -22.46 5.83 2.50
CA TYR A 63 -21.60 6.83 1.83
C TYR A 63 -20.10 6.62 2.04
N ILE A 64 -19.67 5.84 3.05
CA ILE A 64 -18.26 5.44 3.26
C ILE A 64 -17.93 4.19 2.43
N THR A 65 -18.94 3.39 2.06
CA THR A 65 -18.76 2.13 1.33
C THR A 65 -19.18 2.21 -0.14
N ASN A 66 -19.64 3.37 -0.61
CA ASN A 66 -20.13 3.50 -1.98
C ASN A 66 -19.01 3.84 -2.96
N ILE A 67 -18.28 2.80 -3.37
CA ILE A 67 -17.28 2.91 -4.43
C ILE A 67 -17.84 3.47 -5.76
N GLU A 68 -19.16 3.49 -5.97
CA GLU A 68 -19.80 4.12 -7.15
C GLU A 68 -19.59 5.64 -7.17
N ASN A 69 -19.39 6.26 -6.00
CA ASN A 69 -19.18 7.71 -5.87
C ASN A 69 -17.72 8.12 -6.07
N ILE A 70 -16.81 7.15 -6.23
CA ILE A 70 -15.38 7.42 -6.45
C ILE A 70 -15.19 7.86 -7.90
N HIS A 71 -14.80 9.11 -8.09
CA HIS A 71 -14.47 9.67 -9.40
C HIS A 71 -12.98 9.96 -9.50
N THR A 72 -12.43 9.70 -10.69
CA THR A 72 -11.04 9.98 -11.05
C THR A 72 -10.98 11.03 -12.14
N GLU A 73 -10.14 12.06 -11.95
CA GLU A 73 -9.85 13.09 -12.94
C GLU A 73 -8.36 13.08 -13.27
N LEU A 74 -8.00 12.89 -14.54
CA LEU A 74 -6.60 12.93 -14.97
C LEU A 74 -6.04 14.35 -14.78
N GLN A 75 -5.03 14.49 -13.92
CA GLN A 75 -4.37 15.77 -13.65
C GLN A 75 -3.09 15.92 -14.48
N GLN A 76 -2.32 14.84 -14.64
CA GLN A 76 -1.02 14.90 -15.28
C GLN A 76 -0.62 13.57 -15.91
N THR A 77 0.07 13.67 -17.05
CA THR A 77 0.75 12.57 -17.72
C THR A 77 2.25 12.82 -17.68
N ILE A 78 3.01 11.85 -17.17
CA ILE A 78 4.45 11.97 -16.93
C ILE A 78 5.16 10.92 -17.76
N ASN A 79 6.09 11.36 -18.61
CA ASN A 79 6.94 10.46 -19.38
C ASN A 79 8.16 10.07 -18.53
N THR A 80 8.37 8.78 -18.35
CA THR A 80 9.51 8.23 -17.64
C THR A 80 10.63 7.85 -18.61
N ILE A 81 11.84 7.72 -18.08
CA ILE A 81 13.04 7.41 -18.89
C ILE A 81 13.12 5.95 -19.35
N ALA A 82 12.31 5.07 -18.76
CA ALA A 82 12.15 3.66 -19.08
C ALA A 82 10.87 3.12 -18.43
N ASP A 83 10.57 1.84 -18.65
CA ASP A 83 9.44 1.16 -18.01
C ASP A 83 9.57 1.17 -16.48
N THR A 84 8.49 1.61 -15.83
CA THR A 84 8.43 1.79 -14.39
C THR A 84 7.66 0.63 -13.74
N ARG A 85 8.30 -0.11 -12.83
CA ARG A 85 7.71 -1.28 -12.14
C ARG A 85 7.16 -0.99 -10.75
N GLY A 86 7.58 0.12 -10.16
CA GLY A 86 7.10 0.60 -8.87
C GLY A 86 6.97 2.10 -8.90
N CYS A 87 5.91 2.60 -8.27
CA CYS A 87 5.66 4.03 -8.11
C CYS A 87 5.23 4.33 -6.69
N CYS A 88 5.63 5.48 -6.17
CA CYS A 88 5.16 5.99 -4.90
C CYS A 88 4.93 7.50 -5.00
N LEU A 89 3.78 7.97 -4.51
CA LEU A 89 3.49 9.39 -4.37
C LEU A 89 3.79 9.82 -2.92
N LEU A 90 4.64 10.83 -2.78
CA LEU A 90 5.05 11.36 -1.48
C LEU A 90 4.06 12.45 -1.00
N PRO A 91 4.00 12.74 0.31
CA PRO A 91 3.10 13.76 0.86
C PRO A 91 3.34 15.17 0.32
N ASP A 92 4.56 15.45 -0.17
CA ASP A 92 4.96 16.72 -0.79
C ASP A 92 4.75 16.75 -2.31
N CYS A 93 3.94 15.84 -2.85
CA CYS A 93 3.64 15.66 -4.28
C CYS A 93 4.83 15.24 -5.16
N ARG A 94 6.01 15.00 -4.58
CA ARG A 94 7.08 14.32 -5.32
C ARG A 94 6.72 12.86 -5.55
N MET A 95 7.29 12.28 -6.58
CA MET A 95 7.06 10.90 -6.98
C MET A 95 8.37 10.14 -6.96
N VAL A 96 8.31 8.84 -6.69
CA VAL A 96 9.47 7.96 -6.75
C VAL A 96 9.17 6.81 -7.69
N PHE A 97 10.07 6.58 -8.64
CA PHE A 97 9.93 5.56 -9.68
C PHE A 97 11.12 4.61 -9.67
N THR A 98 10.83 3.32 -9.84
CA THR A 98 11.83 2.25 -9.96
C THR A 98 11.95 1.76 -11.40
N TYR A 99 13.19 1.59 -11.85
CA TYR A 99 13.56 1.18 -13.20
C TYR A 99 14.47 -0.05 -13.12
N PRO A 100 13.90 -1.26 -13.04
CA PRO A 100 14.71 -2.45 -12.79
C PRO A 100 15.70 -2.74 -13.93
N ALA A 101 15.30 -2.53 -15.19
CA ALA A 101 16.19 -2.69 -16.35
C ALA A 101 17.38 -1.71 -16.35
N LEU A 102 17.26 -0.57 -15.67
CA LEU A 102 18.32 0.44 -15.55
C LEU A 102 19.08 0.34 -14.22
N ASN A 103 18.72 -0.59 -13.33
CA ASN A 103 19.22 -0.65 -11.96
C ASN A 103 19.16 0.71 -11.26
N LYS A 104 18.01 1.38 -11.36
CA LYS A 104 17.89 2.79 -10.99
C LYS A 104 16.58 3.07 -10.26
N VAL A 105 16.65 4.02 -9.33
CA VAL A 105 15.48 4.69 -8.75
C VAL A 105 15.63 6.19 -8.97
N SER A 106 14.54 6.88 -9.31
CA SER A 106 14.50 8.33 -9.45
C SER A 106 13.43 8.92 -8.56
N VAL A 107 13.79 9.99 -7.86
CA VAL A 107 12.84 10.90 -7.23
C VAL A 107 12.57 12.03 -8.22
N VAL A 108 11.30 12.32 -8.43
CA VAL A 108 10.79 13.21 -9.46
C VAL A 108 9.89 14.25 -8.80
N ASN A 109 10.05 15.51 -9.16
CA ASN A 109 9.22 16.61 -8.70
C ASN A 109 7.81 16.50 -9.30
N GLN A 110 6.86 17.25 -8.72
CA GLN A 110 5.49 17.28 -9.22
C GLN A 110 5.40 17.68 -10.70
N ASP A 111 6.28 18.56 -11.17
CA ASP A 111 6.33 18.98 -12.58
C ASP A 111 6.90 17.92 -13.55
N GLY A 112 7.34 16.77 -13.03
CA GLY A 112 7.96 15.70 -13.81
C GLY A 112 9.48 15.82 -13.96
N SER A 113 10.12 16.89 -13.45
CA SER A 113 11.57 17.03 -13.46
C SER A 113 12.23 16.07 -12.45
N VAL A 114 13.38 15.49 -12.81
CA VAL A 114 14.12 14.60 -11.91
C VAL A 114 14.79 15.43 -10.81
N ASP A 115 14.47 15.14 -9.54
CA ASP A 115 15.11 15.74 -8.37
C ASP A 115 16.49 15.10 -8.12
N PHE A 116 16.53 13.77 -8.01
CA PHE A 116 17.77 13.00 -7.99
C PHE A 116 17.53 11.54 -8.38
N SER A 117 18.61 10.80 -8.60
CA SER A 117 18.55 9.37 -8.85
C SER A 117 19.68 8.64 -8.14
N LEU A 118 19.44 7.36 -7.85
CA LEU A 118 20.42 6.46 -7.25
C LEU A 118 20.45 5.13 -8.01
N SER A 119 21.62 4.50 -8.05
CA SER A 119 21.76 3.15 -8.57
C SER A 119 21.30 2.15 -7.51
N VAL A 120 20.32 1.32 -7.86
CA VAL A 120 19.76 0.26 -7.02
C VAL A 120 19.53 -0.95 -7.89
N THR A 121 20.20 -2.06 -7.55
CA THR A 121 20.12 -3.30 -8.33
C THR A 121 18.67 -3.78 -8.45
N ALA A 122 18.23 -4.03 -9.68
CA ALA A 122 16.93 -4.62 -10.01
C ALA A 122 15.75 -4.00 -9.24
N ALA A 123 15.76 -2.68 -9.06
CA ALA A 123 14.74 -1.93 -8.31
C ALA A 123 13.32 -2.23 -8.82
N TYR A 124 12.49 -2.90 -8.03
CA TYR A 124 11.17 -3.38 -8.45
C TYR A 124 10.03 -2.68 -7.70
N GLY A 125 9.64 -3.20 -6.54
CA GLY A 125 8.60 -2.62 -5.70
C GLY A 125 9.14 -1.49 -4.84
N ILE A 126 8.23 -0.64 -4.37
CA ILE A 126 8.56 0.53 -3.54
C ILE A 126 7.53 0.71 -2.44
N ALA A 127 8.00 1.03 -1.25
CA ALA A 127 7.17 1.42 -0.12
C ALA A 127 7.73 2.68 0.53
N TYR A 128 6.87 3.65 0.83
CA TYR A 128 7.24 4.85 1.58
C TYR A 128 6.99 4.66 3.07
N ASN A 129 7.96 5.07 3.87
CA ASN A 129 7.86 5.21 5.31
C ASN A 129 7.95 6.71 5.63
N ASP A 130 6.83 7.26 6.09
CA ASP A 130 6.60 8.67 6.36
C ASP A 130 7.36 9.19 7.58
N GLU A 131 7.42 8.39 8.64
CA GLU A 131 8.08 8.71 9.90
C GLU A 131 9.57 9.05 9.73
N ASP A 132 10.29 8.24 8.95
CA ASP A 132 11.72 8.45 8.69
C ASP A 132 12.01 9.20 7.38
N ASN A 133 10.97 9.57 6.62
CA ASN A 133 11.05 10.09 5.26
C ASN A 133 11.97 9.22 4.36
N THR A 134 11.73 7.92 4.36
CA THR A 134 12.51 6.93 3.61
C THR A 134 11.65 6.15 2.64
N VAL A 135 12.28 5.60 1.60
CA VAL A 135 11.64 4.59 0.76
C VAL A 135 12.41 3.28 0.84
N ALA A 136 11.68 2.17 0.97
CA ALA A 136 12.19 0.82 0.85
C ALA A 136 11.95 0.31 -0.56
N ILE A 137 13.01 -0.19 -1.18
CA ILE A 137 13.00 -0.70 -2.56
C ILE A 137 13.31 -2.18 -2.53
N SER A 138 12.40 -3.01 -3.05
CA SER A 138 12.65 -4.43 -3.28
C SER A 138 13.42 -4.63 -4.58
N SER A 139 14.05 -5.81 -4.71
CA SER A 139 14.95 -6.11 -5.81
C SER A 139 14.60 -7.44 -6.44
N CYS A 140 14.12 -7.38 -7.69
CA CYS A 140 13.96 -8.53 -8.56
C CYS A 140 13.85 -8.12 -10.04
N TRP A 141 14.73 -8.66 -10.88
CA TRP A 141 14.65 -8.54 -12.33
C TRP A 141 15.55 -9.58 -13.01
N ASN A 142 15.02 -10.38 -13.93
CA ASN A 142 15.78 -11.37 -14.73
C ASN A 142 16.72 -12.24 -13.88
N ASP A 143 16.21 -12.89 -12.83
CA ASP A 143 16.96 -13.75 -11.90
C ASP A 143 18.10 -13.06 -11.13
N ILE A 144 18.16 -11.73 -11.19
CA ILE A 144 19.07 -10.89 -10.40
C ILE A 144 18.27 -10.14 -9.33
N GLY A 145 18.91 -9.86 -8.21
CA GLY A 145 18.34 -9.09 -7.12
C GLY A 145 17.97 -9.98 -5.94
N ASN A 146 18.41 -9.58 -4.75
CA ASN A 146 18.13 -10.23 -3.48
C ASN A 146 18.39 -9.21 -2.36
N GLN A 147 18.00 -7.97 -2.62
CA GLN A 147 18.28 -6.84 -1.76
C GLN A 147 16.99 -6.09 -1.45
N ILE A 148 16.89 -5.58 -0.23
CA ILE A 148 15.95 -4.50 0.10
C ILE A 148 16.80 -3.28 0.44
N THR A 149 16.66 -2.21 -0.33
CA THR A 149 17.45 -0.99 -0.15
C THR A 149 16.59 0.13 0.40
N ILE A 150 17.01 0.69 1.54
CA ILE A 150 16.38 1.84 2.18
C ILE A 150 17.11 3.10 1.75
N ILE A 151 16.36 4.08 1.25
CA ILE A 151 16.88 5.37 0.81
C ILE A 151 16.34 6.45 1.72
N ASP A 152 17.24 7.27 2.25
CA ASP A 152 16.92 8.48 2.99
C ASP A 152 16.68 9.61 1.98
N LEU A 153 15.42 10.03 1.84
CA LEU A 153 15.01 11.02 0.83
C LEU A 153 15.56 12.41 1.15
N THR A 154 15.73 12.72 2.43
CA THR A 154 16.27 14.00 2.90
C THR A 154 17.76 14.08 2.59
N LYS A 155 18.52 13.00 2.88
CA LYS A 155 19.97 12.93 2.64
C LYS A 155 20.33 12.49 1.21
N ARG A 156 19.34 12.14 0.38
CA ARG A 156 19.50 11.74 -1.02
C ARG A 156 20.51 10.61 -1.22
N LYS A 157 20.50 9.62 -0.33
CA LYS A 157 21.45 8.50 -0.35
C LYS A 157 20.86 7.23 0.20
N VAL A 158 21.50 6.11 -0.15
CA VAL A 158 21.23 4.82 0.49
C VAL A 158 21.53 4.94 1.99
N LYS A 159 20.52 4.65 2.81
CA LYS A 159 20.60 4.58 4.27
C LYS A 159 21.10 3.20 4.70
N LYS A 160 20.54 2.14 4.10
CA LYS A 160 20.82 0.74 4.46
C LYS A 160 20.42 -0.21 3.33
N THR A 161 21.07 -1.37 3.27
CA THR A 161 20.68 -2.46 2.38
C THR A 161 20.65 -3.75 3.19
N PHE A 162 19.57 -4.51 3.03
CA PHE A 162 19.39 -5.84 3.61
C PHE A 162 19.47 -6.89 2.49
N THR A 163 19.87 -8.10 2.84
CA THR A 163 19.95 -9.24 1.91
C THR A 163 18.99 -10.34 2.36
N PRO A 164 17.73 -10.35 1.89
CA PRO A 164 16.82 -11.46 2.13
C PRO A 164 17.33 -12.78 1.56
N SER A 165 16.69 -13.89 1.95
CA SER A 165 17.01 -15.25 1.47
C SER A 165 16.71 -15.48 -0.01
N GLY A 166 16.07 -14.54 -0.70
CA GLY A 166 15.71 -14.63 -2.11
C GLY A 166 15.32 -13.27 -2.71
N GLN A 167 14.92 -13.28 -3.97
CA GLN A 167 14.46 -12.09 -4.68
C GLN A 167 13.15 -11.57 -4.07
N THR A 168 12.94 -10.25 -4.12
CA THR A 168 11.78 -9.61 -3.49
C THR A 168 10.98 -8.77 -4.49
N MET A 169 9.64 -8.79 -4.40
CA MET A 169 8.73 -8.03 -5.29
C MET A 169 7.85 -7.06 -4.53
N GLY A 170 6.66 -7.49 -4.11
CA GLY A 170 5.78 -6.70 -3.29
C GLY A 170 6.50 -6.27 -2.02
N ILE A 171 6.44 -4.99 -1.72
CA ILE A 171 6.96 -4.42 -0.49
C ILE A 171 5.98 -3.37 0.02
N ALA A 172 5.77 -3.34 1.32
CA ALA A 172 4.96 -2.37 2.00
C ALA A 172 5.65 -1.98 3.31
N ALA A 173 5.49 -0.73 3.71
CA ALA A 173 6.08 -0.21 4.94
C ALA A 173 4.96 0.20 5.89
N THR A 174 5.18 -0.06 7.17
CA THR A 174 4.52 0.62 8.28
C THR A 174 5.56 1.46 9.02
N TYR A 175 5.21 2.01 10.17
CA TYR A 175 6.13 2.79 11.01
C TYR A 175 7.48 2.08 11.27
N ARG A 176 7.45 0.85 11.80
CA ARG A 176 8.66 0.10 12.20
C ARG A 176 8.87 -1.19 11.46
N THR A 177 7.93 -1.58 10.59
CA THR A 177 8.02 -2.85 9.90
C THR A 177 8.03 -2.68 8.40
N LEU A 178 8.77 -3.57 7.75
CA LEU A 178 8.60 -3.86 6.34
C LEU A 178 7.88 -5.18 6.22
N VAL A 179 6.82 -5.18 5.43
CA VAL A 179 6.24 -6.41 4.90
C VAL A 179 6.75 -6.55 3.48
N TYR A 180 7.21 -7.74 3.09
CA TYR A 180 7.71 -7.97 1.74
C TYR A 180 7.50 -9.41 1.30
N HIS A 181 7.28 -9.58 0.02
CA HIS A 181 7.18 -10.88 -0.63
C HIS A 181 8.56 -11.37 -1.09
N ILE A 182 8.88 -12.63 -0.78
CA ILE A 182 10.04 -13.35 -1.32
C ILE A 182 9.53 -14.38 -2.33
N TYR A 183 10.10 -14.35 -3.54
CA TYR A 183 9.80 -15.28 -4.65
C TYR A 183 9.67 -16.74 -4.18
N ASN A 184 8.54 -17.37 -4.51
CA ASN A 184 8.26 -18.80 -4.27
C ASN A 184 8.48 -19.25 -2.82
N ASN A 185 8.35 -18.33 -1.85
CA ASN A 185 8.71 -18.63 -0.47
C ASN A 185 7.65 -18.12 0.51
N ALA A 186 7.66 -16.82 0.81
CA ALA A 186 6.85 -16.28 1.88
C ALA A 186 6.56 -14.79 1.69
N ILE A 187 5.46 -14.32 2.26
CA ILE A 187 5.35 -12.94 2.70
C ILE A 187 5.95 -12.87 4.11
N ARG A 188 6.92 -11.99 4.30
CA ARG A 188 7.62 -11.79 5.57
C ARG A 188 7.33 -10.43 6.15
N VAL A 189 7.41 -10.34 7.48
CA VAL A 189 7.52 -9.08 8.20
C VAL A 189 8.89 -8.99 8.84
N MET A 190 9.52 -7.82 8.74
CA MET A 190 10.80 -7.48 9.36
C MET A 190 10.63 -6.22 10.20
N ASP A 191 11.14 -6.23 11.42
CA ASP A 191 11.29 -5.04 12.24
C ASP A 191 12.57 -4.29 11.82
N LEU A 192 12.46 -3.00 11.54
CA LEU A 192 13.56 -2.18 11.06
C LEU A 192 14.56 -1.80 12.16
N THR A 193 14.19 -1.93 13.43
CA THR A 193 14.99 -1.51 14.58
C THR A 193 16.01 -2.58 15.01
N ASP A 194 15.56 -3.83 15.09
CA ASP A 194 16.39 -4.97 15.51
C ASP A 194 16.65 -6.00 14.39
N GLU A 195 16.07 -5.77 13.20
CA GLU A 195 16.22 -6.61 12.00
C GLU A 195 15.67 -8.03 12.17
N SER A 196 14.88 -8.27 13.23
CA SER A 196 14.16 -9.52 13.40
C SER A 196 13.13 -9.67 12.29
N ALA A 197 13.05 -10.87 11.71
CA ALA A 197 12.11 -11.15 10.64
C ALA A 197 11.45 -12.50 10.82
N ARG A 198 10.14 -12.56 10.58
CA ARG A 198 9.35 -13.79 10.62
C ARG A 198 8.48 -13.93 9.36
N ASP A 199 8.17 -15.16 9.02
CA ASP A 199 7.21 -15.44 7.96
C ASP A 199 5.78 -15.14 8.45
N LEU A 200 4.98 -14.50 7.60
CA LEU A 200 3.55 -14.24 7.83
C LEU A 200 2.69 -15.28 7.12
N ILE A 201 3.00 -15.51 5.85
CA ILE A 201 2.25 -16.41 4.96
C ILE A 201 3.28 -17.19 4.15
N THR A 202 3.18 -18.52 4.20
CA THR A 202 4.05 -19.45 3.46
C THR A 202 3.27 -20.34 2.49
N GLU A 203 1.95 -20.41 2.64
CA GLU A 203 1.09 -21.26 1.82
C GLU A 203 0.75 -20.58 0.49
N ASN A 204 0.83 -21.35 -0.61
CA ASN A 204 0.45 -20.89 -1.97
C ASN A 204 1.15 -19.58 -2.39
N MET A 205 2.43 -19.43 -2.02
CA MET A 205 3.25 -18.29 -2.41
C MET A 205 3.84 -18.52 -3.81
N ASP A 206 3.49 -17.62 -4.73
CA ASP A 206 3.96 -17.66 -6.12
C ASP A 206 5.21 -16.81 -6.35
N THR A 207 5.59 -16.66 -7.61
CA THR A 207 6.63 -15.74 -8.05
C THR A 207 6.18 -14.28 -7.98
N GLU A 208 4.96 -13.97 -8.45
CA GLU A 208 4.51 -12.60 -8.73
C GLU A 208 3.40 -12.14 -7.78
N ILE A 209 3.80 -11.72 -6.58
CA ILE A 209 2.92 -11.15 -5.56
C ILE A 209 3.30 -9.70 -5.28
N ASN A 210 2.30 -8.81 -5.33
CA ASN A 210 2.39 -7.45 -4.82
C ASN A 210 1.55 -7.31 -3.55
N ILE A 211 1.95 -6.40 -2.67
CA ILE A 211 1.39 -6.27 -1.32
C ILE A 211 1.19 -4.81 -0.95
N THR A 212 0.26 -4.57 -0.05
CA THR A 212 0.10 -3.30 0.64
C THR A 212 -0.46 -3.57 2.03
N VAL A 213 -0.28 -2.62 2.95
CA VAL A 213 -0.74 -2.74 4.33
C VAL A 213 -1.55 -1.50 4.68
N SER A 214 -2.59 -1.70 5.48
CA SER A 214 -3.32 -0.61 6.11
C SER A 214 -3.71 -1.07 7.50
N GLY A 215 -3.08 -0.46 8.50
CA GLY A 215 -3.27 -0.86 9.88
C GLY A 215 -2.85 -2.29 10.17
N HIS A 216 -3.71 -3.03 10.84
CA HIS A 216 -3.51 -4.46 11.14
C HIS A 216 -3.87 -5.42 9.98
N LYS A 217 -4.17 -4.88 8.79
CA LYS A 217 -4.53 -5.68 7.62
C LYS A 217 -3.42 -5.67 6.57
N LEU A 218 -3.16 -6.86 6.04
CA LEU A 218 -2.33 -7.11 4.87
C LEU A 218 -3.23 -7.43 3.69
N TYR A 219 -2.92 -6.80 2.56
CA TYR A 219 -3.58 -7.05 1.29
C TYR A 219 -2.53 -7.44 0.27
N TYR A 220 -2.79 -8.48 -0.50
CA TYR A 220 -1.89 -8.90 -1.55
C TYR A 220 -2.65 -9.38 -2.77
N CYS A 221 -2.03 -9.21 -3.94
CA CYS A 221 -2.54 -9.75 -5.19
C CYS A 221 -1.55 -10.76 -5.77
N SER A 222 -2.06 -11.88 -6.27
CA SER A 222 -1.27 -12.86 -7.03
C SER A 222 -1.56 -12.70 -8.51
N CYS A 223 -0.52 -12.38 -9.28
CA CYS A 223 -0.61 -12.24 -10.72
C CYS A 223 -1.08 -13.56 -11.37
N ILE A 224 -0.48 -14.67 -10.95
CA ILE A 224 -0.72 -16.01 -11.49
C ILE A 224 -2.14 -16.49 -11.17
N HIS A 225 -2.63 -16.24 -9.96
CA HIS A 225 -3.94 -16.75 -9.53
C HIS A 225 -5.11 -15.83 -9.90
N HIS A 226 -4.83 -14.61 -10.37
CA HIS A 226 -5.81 -13.55 -10.65
C HIS A 226 -6.65 -13.20 -9.40
N THR A 227 -6.01 -13.16 -8.23
CA THR A 227 -6.69 -12.98 -6.94
C THR A 227 -6.18 -11.76 -6.19
N VAL A 228 -7.06 -11.23 -5.35
CA VAL A 228 -6.74 -10.28 -4.28
C VAL A 228 -7.16 -10.92 -2.96
N VAL A 229 -6.33 -10.83 -1.93
CA VAL A 229 -6.59 -11.40 -0.62
C VAL A 229 -6.36 -10.35 0.45
N CYS A 230 -7.31 -10.26 1.38
CA CYS A 230 -7.15 -9.51 2.63
C CYS A 230 -7.00 -10.50 3.79
N CYS A 231 -6.04 -10.23 4.67
CA CYS A 231 -5.76 -11.01 5.86
C CYS A 231 -5.27 -10.09 7.00
N ASP A 232 -5.23 -10.60 8.22
CA ASP A 232 -4.54 -9.92 9.32
C ASP A 232 -3.01 -10.15 9.26
N LEU A 233 -2.25 -9.46 10.12
CA LEU A 233 -0.79 -9.65 10.27
C LEU A 233 -0.39 -10.96 10.97
N ASN A 234 -1.32 -11.91 11.13
CA ASN A 234 -1.07 -13.29 11.53
C ASN A 234 -1.38 -14.27 10.37
N GLY A 235 -1.77 -13.76 9.20
CA GLY A 235 -2.12 -14.57 8.03
C GLY A 235 -3.57 -15.07 8.02
N THR A 236 -4.40 -14.68 8.99
CA THR A 236 -5.82 -15.09 9.01
C THR A 236 -6.57 -14.37 7.90
N LYS A 237 -6.98 -15.13 6.88
CA LYS A 237 -7.76 -14.60 5.76
C LYS A 237 -9.09 -14.00 6.23
N GLN A 238 -9.37 -12.77 5.82
CA GLN A 238 -10.62 -12.05 6.05
C GLN A 238 -11.56 -12.21 4.85
N TRP A 239 -11.06 -11.91 3.65
CA TRP A 239 -11.80 -12.07 2.40
C TRP A 239 -10.84 -12.27 1.22
N SER A 240 -11.39 -12.73 0.09
CA SER A 240 -10.65 -12.85 -1.18
C SER A 240 -11.56 -12.49 -2.34
N PHE A 241 -10.99 -11.83 -3.35
CA PHE A 241 -11.66 -11.44 -4.59
C PHE A 241 -11.03 -12.16 -5.79
N LYS A 242 -11.88 -12.65 -6.70
CA LYS A 242 -11.49 -13.27 -7.98
C LYS A 242 -12.59 -13.09 -9.01
N ASP A 243 -12.32 -12.29 -10.03
CA ASP A 243 -13.11 -12.19 -11.25
C ASP A 243 -12.14 -12.03 -12.43
N THR A 244 -11.96 -13.07 -13.24
CA THR A 244 -11.01 -13.05 -14.35
C THR A 244 -11.46 -12.25 -15.57
N ASN A 245 -12.74 -11.88 -15.64
CA ASN A 245 -13.24 -10.99 -16.67
C ASN A 245 -12.92 -9.53 -16.34
N LEU A 246 -12.92 -9.19 -15.04
CA LEU A 246 -12.67 -7.85 -14.56
C LEU A 246 -11.21 -7.61 -14.15
N LEU A 247 -10.51 -8.60 -13.59
CA LEU A 247 -9.17 -8.46 -13.07
C LEU A 247 -8.29 -9.64 -13.48
N LYS A 248 -7.41 -9.42 -14.47
CA LYS A 248 -6.46 -10.44 -14.94
C LYS A 248 -5.02 -9.96 -14.76
N HIS A 249 -4.16 -10.82 -14.19
CA HIS A 249 -2.74 -10.57 -13.94
C HIS A 249 -2.54 -9.30 -13.10
N PRO A 250 -3.04 -9.28 -11.85
CA PRO A 250 -2.84 -8.12 -11.01
C PRO A 250 -1.37 -7.96 -10.61
N TYR A 251 -0.76 -6.83 -10.95
CA TYR A 251 0.65 -6.52 -10.64
C TYR A 251 0.85 -5.49 -9.54
N GLY A 252 -0.18 -4.72 -9.20
CA GLY A 252 -0.09 -3.61 -8.27
C GLY A 252 -1.38 -3.44 -7.48
N ILE A 253 -1.22 -3.09 -6.21
CA ILE A 253 -2.30 -2.93 -5.25
C ILE A 253 -2.02 -1.73 -4.36
N SER A 254 -3.05 -0.92 -4.06
CA SER A 254 -2.96 0.20 -3.13
C SER A 254 -4.29 0.42 -2.41
N ILE A 255 -4.27 1.20 -1.33
CA ILE A 255 -5.42 1.39 -0.44
C ILE A 255 -5.59 2.87 -0.12
N ASP A 256 -6.82 3.36 -0.24
CA ASP A 256 -7.18 4.72 0.15
C ASP A 256 -7.41 4.90 1.66
N ASN A 257 -7.79 6.11 2.05
CA ASN A 257 -8.04 6.45 3.46
C ASN A 257 -9.29 5.78 4.02
N ASP A 258 -10.24 5.35 3.18
CA ASP A 258 -11.48 4.67 3.57
C ASP A 258 -11.33 3.14 3.57
N GLY A 259 -10.14 2.64 3.18
CA GLY A 259 -9.83 1.21 3.11
C GLY A 259 -10.26 0.54 1.81
N ASN A 260 -10.70 1.30 0.79
CA ASN A 260 -10.98 0.74 -0.53
C ASN A 260 -9.67 0.33 -1.20
N VAL A 261 -9.73 -0.80 -1.90
CA VAL A 261 -8.58 -1.46 -2.50
C VAL A 261 -8.58 -1.21 -4.00
N TYR A 262 -7.51 -0.60 -4.50
CA TYR A 262 -7.29 -0.29 -5.91
C TYR A 262 -6.27 -1.26 -6.47
N VAL A 263 -6.63 -1.96 -7.54
CA VAL A 263 -5.80 -3.02 -8.11
C VAL A 263 -5.69 -2.83 -9.61
N VAL A 264 -4.47 -2.83 -10.13
CA VAL A 264 -4.26 -2.80 -11.58
C VAL A 264 -4.49 -4.19 -12.14
N GLY A 265 -5.31 -4.31 -13.17
CA GLY A 265 -5.40 -5.51 -13.98
C GLY A 265 -4.55 -5.35 -15.23
N HIS A 266 -3.33 -5.90 -15.24
CA HIS A 266 -2.45 -5.77 -16.40
C HIS A 266 -3.02 -6.48 -17.63
N GLY A 267 -3.53 -7.70 -17.45
CA GLY A 267 -4.15 -8.49 -18.52
C GLY A 267 -5.51 -7.95 -18.99
N THR A 268 -6.22 -7.21 -18.13
CA THR A 268 -7.49 -6.55 -18.45
C THR A 268 -7.32 -5.08 -18.86
N THR A 269 -6.11 -4.52 -18.71
CA THR A 269 -5.78 -3.10 -18.98
C THR A 269 -6.72 -2.13 -18.28
N ASN A 270 -6.85 -2.29 -16.97
CA ASN A 270 -7.77 -1.50 -16.16
C ASN A 270 -7.26 -1.30 -14.72
N VAL A 271 -8.00 -0.48 -13.97
CA VAL A 271 -7.92 -0.39 -12.50
C VAL A 271 -9.28 -0.78 -11.94
N VAL A 272 -9.29 -1.71 -10.99
CA VAL A 272 -10.48 -2.15 -10.27
C VAL A 272 -10.44 -1.58 -8.87
N VAL A 273 -11.57 -1.04 -8.40
CA VAL A 273 -11.75 -0.64 -7.00
C VAL A 273 -12.67 -1.64 -6.30
N ILE A 274 -12.31 -2.04 -5.08
CA ILE A 274 -12.99 -3.03 -4.26
C ILE A 274 -13.23 -2.40 -2.88
N THR A 275 -14.42 -2.59 -2.29
CA THR A 275 -14.70 -2.11 -0.93
C THR A 275 -13.79 -2.76 0.12
N HIS A 276 -13.59 -2.09 1.25
CA HIS A 276 -12.75 -2.56 2.36
C HIS A 276 -13.13 -3.96 2.91
N ASP A 277 -14.37 -4.41 2.68
CA ASP A 277 -14.94 -5.71 3.08
C ASP A 277 -15.00 -6.75 1.94
N GLY A 278 -14.55 -6.37 0.73
CA GLY A 278 -14.54 -7.23 -0.45
C GLY A 278 -15.91 -7.51 -1.08
N GLN A 279 -17.00 -6.88 -0.62
CA GLN A 279 -18.35 -7.22 -1.07
C GLN A 279 -18.74 -6.55 -2.39
N LYS A 280 -18.30 -5.32 -2.64
CA LYS A 280 -18.58 -4.59 -3.89
C LYS A 280 -17.27 -4.29 -4.63
N HIS A 281 -17.37 -4.24 -5.94
CA HIS A 281 -16.26 -3.92 -6.81
C HIS A 281 -16.77 -3.35 -8.13
N ARG A 282 -15.91 -2.60 -8.83
CA ARG A 282 -16.16 -2.16 -10.22
C ARG A 282 -14.88 -1.79 -10.94
N GLU A 283 -14.97 -1.68 -12.26
CA GLU A 283 -13.95 -1.01 -13.07
C GLU A 283 -13.96 0.50 -12.77
N LEU A 284 -12.79 1.03 -12.41
CA LEU A 284 -12.59 2.46 -12.12
C LEU A 284 -11.97 3.20 -13.32
N LEU A 285 -10.94 2.61 -13.91
CA LEU A 285 -10.25 3.11 -15.10
C LEU A 285 -10.07 1.96 -16.08
N SER A 286 -10.02 2.25 -17.37
CA SER A 286 -9.91 1.28 -18.46
C SER A 286 -8.92 1.75 -19.54
N TRP A 287 -8.74 0.95 -20.58
CA TRP A 287 -8.01 1.35 -21.78
C TRP A 287 -8.60 2.61 -22.46
N LYS A 288 -9.89 2.91 -22.26
CA LYS A 288 -10.53 4.12 -22.81
C LYS A 288 -10.02 5.39 -22.15
N ASP A 289 -9.48 5.28 -20.95
CA ASP A 289 -8.86 6.36 -20.19
C ASP A 289 -7.36 6.52 -20.55
N GLY A 290 -6.88 5.78 -21.56
CA GLY A 290 -5.51 5.84 -22.05
C GLY A 290 -4.55 4.86 -21.37
N LEU A 291 -5.01 4.05 -20.42
CA LEU A 291 -4.18 3.02 -19.78
C LEU A 291 -3.70 1.99 -20.80
N THR A 292 -2.43 1.59 -20.68
CA THR A 292 -1.83 0.52 -21.47
C THR A 292 -1.05 -0.43 -20.57
N LEU A 293 -1.54 -1.67 -20.41
CA LEU A 293 -0.90 -2.74 -19.63
C LEU A 293 -0.28 -2.24 -18.29
N PRO A 294 -1.08 -1.74 -17.34
CA PRO A 294 -0.57 -1.09 -16.14
C PRO A 294 0.21 -2.05 -15.22
N TYR A 295 1.26 -1.56 -14.56
CA TYR A 295 2.13 -2.36 -13.68
C TYR A 295 2.00 -2.02 -12.20
N ALA A 296 2.12 -0.74 -11.86
CA ALA A 296 2.12 -0.28 -10.48
C ALA A 296 1.04 0.76 -10.26
N ILE A 297 0.60 0.84 -9.00
CA ILE A 297 -0.41 1.78 -8.54
C ILE A 297 -0.07 2.22 -7.13
N ASN A 298 -0.27 3.51 -6.84
CA ASN A 298 -0.10 4.05 -5.50
C ASN A 298 -1.15 5.14 -5.23
N PHE A 299 -1.93 4.97 -4.18
CA PHE A 299 -2.81 6.01 -3.66
C PHE A 299 -2.05 6.88 -2.66
N GLY A 300 -1.84 8.15 -3.01
CA GLY A 300 -1.24 9.14 -2.14
C GLY A 300 -2.25 9.63 -1.11
N ARG A 301 -2.20 9.07 0.09
CA ARG A 301 -3.15 9.37 1.20
C ARG A 301 -3.25 10.84 1.57
N ALA A 302 -2.12 11.55 1.56
CA ALA A 302 -2.07 12.97 1.89
C ALA A 302 -2.65 13.87 0.80
N THR A 303 -2.63 13.42 -0.45
CA THR A 303 -3.00 14.22 -1.62
C THR A 303 -4.33 13.80 -2.23
N ASN A 304 -4.88 12.64 -1.87
CA ASN A 304 -6.02 12.00 -2.54
C ASN A 304 -5.82 11.86 -4.05
N HIS A 305 -4.62 11.43 -4.45
CA HIS A 305 -4.31 11.14 -5.84
C HIS A 305 -3.96 9.66 -6.03
N LEU A 306 -4.28 9.15 -7.21
CA LEU A 306 -3.93 7.83 -7.68
C LEU A 306 -2.86 7.94 -8.76
N LEU A 307 -1.71 7.36 -8.50
CA LEU A 307 -0.60 7.26 -9.43
C LEU A 307 -0.64 5.88 -10.08
N VAL A 308 -0.66 5.79 -11.41
CA VAL A 308 -0.73 4.52 -12.15
C VAL A 308 0.33 4.48 -13.24
N THR A 309 1.17 3.46 -13.26
CA THR A 309 2.20 3.27 -14.31
C THR A 309 1.66 2.44 -15.47
N ALA A 310 2.14 2.71 -16.68
CA ALA A 310 1.74 2.02 -17.91
C ALA A 310 2.95 1.53 -18.73
N ASN A 311 2.72 0.54 -19.59
CA ASN A 311 3.72 -0.14 -20.42
C ASN A 311 4.04 0.63 -21.72
N ASN A 312 4.33 1.90 -21.57
CA ASN A 312 4.69 2.84 -22.63
C ASN A 312 5.55 3.98 -22.06
N CYS A 313 6.31 3.68 -20.99
CA CYS A 313 7.09 4.68 -20.25
C CYS A 313 6.24 5.88 -19.80
N THR A 314 4.97 5.67 -19.46
CA THR A 314 4.05 6.72 -19.02
C THR A 314 3.53 6.42 -17.62
N VAL A 315 3.36 7.47 -16.84
CA VAL A 315 2.69 7.45 -15.54
C VAL A 315 1.58 8.48 -15.54
N TYR A 316 0.41 8.08 -15.05
CA TYR A 316 -0.78 8.90 -14.95
C TYR A 316 -1.03 9.26 -13.49
N LEU A 317 -1.25 10.55 -13.23
CA LEU A 317 -1.65 11.06 -11.93
C LEU A 317 -3.12 11.49 -12.01
N TYR A 318 -3.99 10.77 -11.31
CA TYR A 318 -5.41 11.08 -11.20
C TYR A 318 -5.70 11.69 -9.84
N LYS A 319 -6.54 12.73 -9.80
CA LYS A 319 -7.18 13.16 -8.56
C LYS A 319 -8.36 12.23 -8.28
N VAL A 320 -8.49 11.80 -7.03
CA VAL A 320 -9.61 10.97 -6.56
C VAL A 320 -10.54 11.83 -5.71
N SER A 321 -11.84 11.75 -5.96
CA SER A 321 -12.87 12.46 -5.21
C SER A 321 -14.07 11.55 -4.98
N SER A 322 -14.69 11.68 -3.81
CA SER A 322 -15.97 11.05 -3.48
C SER A 322 -17.03 12.13 -3.44
N VAL A 323 -18.08 12.00 -4.27
CA VAL A 323 -19.19 12.97 -4.36
C VAL A 323 -20.48 12.35 -3.82
#